data_AF-A0A6L5X5B5-F1
#
_entry.id   AF-A0A6L5X5B5-F1
#
_cell.length_a   1.000
_cell.length_b   1.000
_cell.length_c   1.000
_cell.angle_alpha   90.00
_cell.angle_beta   90.00
_cell.angle_gamma   90.00
#
_symmetry.space_group_name_H-M   'P 1'
#
loop_
_entity.id
_entity.type
_entity.pdbx_description
1 polymer ?
#
loop_
_entity_poly.entity_id
_entity_poly.type
_entity_poly.pdbx_seq_one_letter_code
_entity_poly.pdbx_strand_id
1 'polypeptide(L)'
;MYLSKAKLMEEYGISKSSVDRILKLIRDHSARYPKSAVIRSGNIVRIRDDVFLDAFQYTDQIMCGIAPKFVPNERHAWERISAL
;
A
#
# COMPACT_ATOMS: atom_id res chain seq x y z
N MET A 1 -4.00 10.34 3.44
CA MET A 1 -3.79 11.20 2.24
C MET A 1 -3.70 10.31 0.99
N TYR A 2 -4.10 10.79 -0.20
CA TYR A 2 -3.94 10.04 -1.46
C TYR A 2 -2.78 10.59 -2.29
N LEU A 3 -1.82 9.72 -2.63
CA LEU A 3 -0.62 10.07 -3.39
C LEU A 3 -0.66 9.49 -4.80
N SER A 4 -0.08 10.22 -5.75
CA SER A 4 0.16 9.72 -7.11
C SER A 4 1.41 8.85 -7.14
N LYS A 5 1.58 8.02 -8.17
CA LYS A 5 2.81 7.22 -8.35
C LYS A 5 4.07 8.06 -8.34
N ALA A 6 4.04 9.24 -8.98
CA ALA A 6 5.19 10.15 -9.03
C ALA A 6 5.57 10.64 -7.62
N LYS A 7 4.58 11.04 -6.82
CA LYS A 7 4.83 11.45 -5.43
C LYS A 7 5.35 10.30 -4.56
N LEU A 8 4.84 9.09 -4.74
CA LEU A 8 5.37 7.93 -4.02
C LEU A 8 6.82 7.62 -4.37
N MET A 9 7.20 7.80 -5.64
CA MET A 9 8.60 7.62 -6.06
C MET A 9 9.51 8.65 -5.37
N GLU A 10 9.05 9.90 -5.28
CA GLU A 10 9.77 11.01 -4.66
C GLU A 10 9.88 10.84 -3.13
N GLU A 11 8.76 10.61 -2.43
CA GLU A 11 8.71 10.51 -0.97
C GLU A 11 9.45 9.27 -0.44
N TYR A 12 9.32 8.13 -1.11
CA TYR A 12 9.91 6.87 -0.65
C TYR A 12 11.26 6.56 -1.32
N GLY A 13 11.73 7.39 -2.25
CA GLY A 13 12.99 7.19 -2.95
C GLY A 13 13.07 5.88 -3.76
N ILE A 14 11.92 5.42 -4.28
CA ILE A 14 11.80 4.12 -4.97
C ILE A 14 11.52 4.26 -6.45
N SER A 15 11.91 3.23 -7.21
CA SER A 15 11.65 3.17 -8.64
C SER A 15 10.15 2.99 -8.96
N LYS A 16 9.76 3.39 -10.17
CA LYS A 16 8.39 3.16 -10.69
C LYS A 16 7.99 1.68 -10.65
N SER A 17 8.91 0.76 -10.95
CA SER A 17 8.63 -0.67 -10.93
C SER A 17 8.40 -1.20 -9.52
N SER A 18 9.08 -0.64 -8.51
CA SER A 18 8.81 -0.91 -7.09
C SER A 18 7.40 -0.46 -6.72
N VAL A 19 7.00 0.76 -7.09
CA VAL A 19 5.63 1.26 -6.87
C VAL A 19 4.60 0.35 -7.53
N ASP A 20 4.80 -0.04 -8.79
CA ASP A 20 3.87 -0.93 -9.50
C ASP A 20 3.76 -2.32 -8.86
N ARG A 21 4.87 -2.84 -8.30
CA ARG A 21 4.90 -4.10 -7.56
C ARG A 21 4.11 -4.01 -6.25
N ILE A 22 4.29 -2.94 -5.49
CA ILE A 22 3.56 -2.69 -4.24
C ILE A 22 2.06 -2.52 -4.53
N LEU A 23 1.70 -1.79 -5.60
CA LEU A 23 0.31 -1.66 -6.04
C LEU A 23 -0.33 -2.99 -6.43
N LYS A 24 0.45 -3.93 -6.99
CA LYS A 24 -0.01 -5.28 -7.25
C LYS A 24 -0.23 -6.04 -5.95
N LEU A 25 0.73 -5.99 -5.03
CA LEU A 25 0.64 -6.63 -3.72
C LEU A 25 -0.61 -6.19 -2.95
N ILE A 26 -0.90 -4.88 -2.96
CA ILE A 26 -2.08 -4.30 -2.29
C ILE A 26 -3.38 -4.84 -2.91
N ARG A 27 -3.42 -5.04 -4.23
CA ARG A 27 -4.58 -5.64 -4.91
C ARG A 27 -4.73 -7.12 -4.56
N ASP A 28 -3.63 -7.86 -4.58
CA ASP A 28 -3.63 -9.30 -4.34
C ASP A 28 -4.04 -9.62 -2.89
N HIS A 29 -3.72 -8.72 -1.96
CA HIS A 29 -4.08 -8.82 -0.54
C HIS A 29 -5.34 -8.02 -0.19
N SER A 30 -6.39 -8.15 -1.02
CA SER A 30 -7.68 -7.45 -0.82
C SER A 30 -8.43 -7.82 0.47
N ALA A 31 -8.08 -8.94 1.10
CA ALA A 31 -8.60 -9.32 2.42
C ALA A 31 -7.98 -8.48 3.56
N ARG A 32 -6.82 -7.88 3.31
CA ARG A 32 -6.17 -6.92 4.21
C ARG A 32 -6.54 -5.52 3.77
N TYR A 33 -6.13 -5.10 2.57
CA TYR A 33 -6.28 -3.70 2.17
C TYR A 33 -7.66 -3.40 1.57
N PRO A 34 -8.28 -2.27 1.92
CA PRO A 34 -9.61 -1.93 1.43
C PRO A 34 -9.56 -1.60 -0.06
N LYS A 35 -10.61 -1.92 -0.80
CA LYS A 35 -10.73 -1.57 -2.23
C LYS A 35 -10.62 -0.05 -2.48
N SER A 36 -11.01 0.76 -1.49
CA SER A 36 -10.89 2.22 -1.51
C SER A 36 -9.46 2.73 -1.35
N ALA A 37 -8.49 1.86 -1.02
CA ALA A 37 -7.09 2.25 -0.92
C ALA A 37 -6.53 2.75 -2.25
N VAL A 38 -7.02 2.21 -3.37
CA VAL A 38 -6.53 2.56 -4.71
C VAL A 38 -7.66 3.20 -5.51
N ILE A 39 -7.49 4.47 -5.85
CA ILE A 39 -8.39 5.19 -6.75
C ILE A 39 -7.82 5.09 -8.17
N ARG A 40 -8.64 4.60 -9.10
CA ARG A 40 -8.34 4.56 -10.53
C ARG A 40 -9.39 5.37 -11.27
N SER A 41 -8.97 6.42 -11.96
CA SER A 41 -9.81 7.23 -12.83
C SER A 41 -9.07 7.44 -14.15
N GLY A 42 -9.48 6.68 -15.19
CA GLY A 42 -8.74 6.60 -16.45
C GLY A 42 -7.28 6.18 -16.23
N ASN A 43 -6.35 7.03 -16.65
CA ASN A 43 -4.90 6.82 -16.50
C ASN A 43 -4.35 7.25 -15.13
N ILE A 44 -5.16 7.91 -14.30
CA ILE A 44 -4.73 8.41 -13.00
C ILE A 44 -4.91 7.32 -11.96
N VAL A 45 -3.79 6.93 -11.34
CA VAL A 45 -3.77 6.03 -10.19
C VAL A 45 -3.31 6.82 -8.97
N ARG A 46 -4.14 6.84 -7.94
CA ARG A 46 -3.78 7.37 -6.62
C ARG A 46 -3.96 6.29 -5.57
N ILE A 47 -3.12 6.31 -4.55
CA ILE A 47 -3.18 5.37 -3.44
C ILE A 47 -3.11 6.08 -2.10
N ARG A 48 -3.83 5.53 -1.14
CA ARG A 48 -3.71 5.87 0.28
C ARG A 48 -2.27 5.68 0.75
N ASP A 49 -1.67 6.76 1.21
CA ASP A 49 -0.28 6.80 1.67
C ASP A 49 -0.02 5.81 2.83
N ASP A 50 -0.91 5.78 3.80
CA ASP A 50 -0.84 4.87 4.95
C ASP A 50 -0.91 3.39 4.55
N VAL A 51 -1.76 3.06 3.58
CA VAL A 51 -1.84 1.70 3.01
C VAL A 51 -0.58 1.36 2.22
N PHE A 52 -0.03 2.34 1.50
CA PHE A 52 1.21 2.16 0.76
C PHE A 52 2.40 1.92 1.69
N LEU A 53 2.53 2.70 2.76
CA LEU A 53 3.58 2.56 3.77
C LEU A 53 3.54 1.17 4.44
N ASP A 54 2.37 0.73 4.88
CA ASP A 54 2.20 -0.60 5.47
C ASP A 54 2.61 -1.69 4.47
N ALA A 55 2.10 -1.63 3.24
CA ALA A 55 2.48 -2.59 2.20
C ALA A 55 3.98 -2.55 1.88
N PHE A 56 4.59 -1.37 1.86
CA PHE A 56 6.02 -1.18 1.63
C PHE A 56 6.86 -1.86 2.71
N GLN A 57 6.51 -1.70 3.99
CA GLN A 57 7.21 -2.33 5.11
C GLN A 57 7.23 -3.88 5.04
N TYR A 58 6.14 -4.48 4.57
CA TYR A 58 6.04 -5.94 4.46
C TYR A 58 6.41 -6.47 3.07
N THR A 59 6.74 -5.61 2.11
CA THR A 59 7.01 -6.03 0.72
C THR A 59 8.15 -7.04 0.68
N ASP A 60 9.25 -6.81 1.40
CA ASP A 60 10.40 -7.73 1.37
C ASP A 60 10.07 -9.10 1.98
N GLN A 61 9.33 -9.12 3.09
CA GLN A 61 8.90 -10.38 3.72
C GLN A 61 7.99 -11.19 2.80
N ILE A 62 7.01 -10.53 2.17
CA ILE A 62 6.08 -11.15 1.24
C ILE A 62 6.83 -11.67 0.00
N MET A 63 7.80 -10.91 -0.51
CA MET A 63 8.62 -11.31 -1.67
C MET A 63 9.53 -12.49 -1.38
N CYS A 64 10.01 -12.63 -0.15
CA CYS A 64 10.78 -13.80 0.31
C CYS A 64 9.89 -15.02 0.60
N GLY A 65 8.58 -14.97 0.36
CA GLY A 65 7.64 -16.06 0.66
C GLY A 65 7.44 -16.27 2.16
N ILE A 66 7.87 -15.33 3.00
CA ILE A 66 7.68 -15.37 4.44
C ILE A 66 6.28 -14.85 4.70
N ALA A 67 5.45 -15.62 5.41
CA ALA A 67 4.15 -15.16 5.88
C ALA A 67 4.39 -13.96 6.82
N PRO A 68 4.04 -12.72 6.41
CA PRO A 68 4.27 -11.55 7.24
C PRO A 68 3.47 -11.70 8.54
N LYS A 69 4.14 -11.54 9.68
CA LYS A 69 3.47 -11.47 10.98
C LYS A 69 2.83 -10.10 11.11
N PHE A 70 1.66 -9.92 10.51
CA PHE A 70 0.85 -8.74 10.71
C PHE A 70 0.56 -8.59 12.21
N VAL A 71 0.81 -7.42 12.78
CA VAL A 71 0.55 -7.18 14.20
C VAL A 71 -0.93 -7.45 14.47
N PRO A 72 -1.31 -8.33 15.43
CA PRO A 72 -2.69 -8.83 15.57
C PRO A 72 -3.77 -7.76 15.78
N ASN A 73 -3.40 -6.56 16.24
CA ASN A 73 -4.31 -5.43 16.47
C ASN A 73 -4.46 -4.49 15.26
N GLU A 74 -3.93 -4.84 14.08
CA GLU A 74 -3.82 -3.98 12.90
C GLU A 74 -4.53 -4.50 11.66
N ARG A 75 -5.60 -5.28 11.85
CA ARG A 75 -6.43 -5.72 10.71
C ARG A 75 -6.93 -4.54 9.85
N HIS A 76 -6.98 -3.34 10.45
CA HIS A 76 -7.30 -2.07 9.80
C HIS A 76 -6.43 -0.91 10.32
N ALA A 77 -5.10 -1.04 10.31
CA ALA A 77 -4.19 0.04 10.75
C ALA A 77 -4.53 1.40 10.10
N TRP A 78 -4.96 1.37 8.83
CA TRP A 78 -5.42 2.52 8.06
C TRP A 78 -6.80 3.07 8.47
N GLU A 79 -7.65 2.33 9.21
CA GLU A 79 -8.92 2.87 9.72
C GLU A 79 -8.72 3.76 10.96
N ARG A 80 -7.68 3.50 11.76
CA ARG A 80 -7.39 4.31 12.96
C ARG A 80 -7.06 5.77 12.62
N ILE A 81 -6.49 6.02 11.45
CA ILE A 81 -6.09 7.36 11.00
C ILE A 81 -7.30 8.15 10.45
N SER A 82 -8.40 7.48 10.07
CA SER A 82 -9.61 8.15 9.55
C SER A 82 -10.66 8.49 10.61
N ALA A 83 -10.42 8.12 11.88
CA ALA A 83 -11.34 8.34 13.00
C ALA A 83 -10.95 9.53 13.91
N LEU A 84 -9.94 10.31 13.51
CA LEU A 84 -9.54 11.59 14.10
C LEU A 84 -9.91 12.72 13.14
#